data_AF-A0A2H3JI07-F1
#
_entry.id   AF-A0A2H3JI07-F1
#
_cell.length_a   1.000
_cell.length_b   1.000
_cell.length_c   1.000
_cell.angle_alpha   90.00
_cell.angle_beta   90.00
_cell.angle_gamma   90.00
#
_symmetry.space_group_name_H-M   'P 1'
#
loop_
_entity.id
_entity.type
_entity.pdbx_description
1 polymer ?
#
loop_
_entity_poly.entity_id
_entity_poly.type
_entity_poly.pdbx_seq_one_letter_code
_entity_poly.pdbx_strand_id
1 'polypeptide(L)'
;MAVETGDLLLKLGQLLSAPPVTIEPIPGDASGWPADELDHAPFLFVEGNLGVPQKLLYKIYMDAVPLFINSRRRARSPISEFGRRELADLLNSSACLLVANPAHQSALNARKRLVTSDILEADHELRFTAALLTLREGSKQSILWHHRRWLLHHIYPKQPMTSRDEEDIDSLLNISLPPEAIRTEFSAVSHACTTYHRNYYAWEHRYKCLQAVRDLATGSSRDQYGIIILDELKTMRRWLELNISDYTAAQYLRSVHDILYGDHTQRIRGLDGVESPLEHAKSLVSSFPDHETLWLYLRSALVDAPARGSDYMAELRAFVASLSTVCHNDFPPKERPRTFSCDENLVCMHATRFLDWLSRQS
;
A
#
# COMPACT_ATOMS: atom_id res chain seq x y z
N MET A 1 -27.40 29.11 -13.65
CA MET A 1 -26.69 30.19 -12.94
C MET A 1 -25.22 29.83 -12.91
N ALA A 2 -24.31 30.73 -13.26
CA ALA A 2 -22.89 30.47 -13.13
C ALA A 2 -22.55 30.47 -11.63
N VAL A 3 -22.30 29.30 -11.05
CA VAL A 3 -21.81 29.20 -9.66
C VAL A 3 -20.44 29.84 -9.62
N GLU A 4 -20.22 30.82 -8.74
CA GLU A 4 -18.91 31.45 -8.58
C GLU A 4 -17.90 30.38 -8.12
N THR A 5 -16.70 30.39 -8.71
CA THR A 5 -15.68 29.37 -8.44
C THR A 5 -15.25 29.35 -6.95
N GLY A 6 -15.36 30.48 -6.25
CA GLY A 6 -15.15 30.57 -4.81
C GLY A 6 -16.14 29.74 -3.98
N ASP A 7 -17.41 29.69 -4.40
CA ASP A 7 -18.44 28.85 -3.76
C ASP A 7 -18.16 27.36 -3.99
N LEU A 8 -17.62 27.01 -5.16
CA LEU A 8 -17.21 25.62 -5.46
C LEU A 8 -16.03 25.16 -4.60
N LEU A 9 -15.05 26.03 -4.34
CA LEU A 9 -13.95 25.74 -3.43
C LEU A 9 -14.47 25.48 -2.02
N LEU A 10 -15.33 26.37 -1.51
CA LEU A 10 -15.88 26.22 -0.16
C LEU A 10 -16.70 24.93 -0.05
N LYS A 11 -17.54 24.64 -1.05
CA LYS A 11 -18.37 23.43 -1.08
C LYS A 11 -17.51 22.16 -1.14
N LEU A 12 -16.47 22.12 -1.98
CA LEU A 12 -15.54 20.97 -2.02
C LEU A 12 -14.79 20.82 -0.69
N GLY A 13 -14.27 21.92 -0.13
CA GLY A 13 -13.57 21.91 1.15
C GLY A 13 -14.45 21.39 2.30
N GLN A 14 -15.73 21.77 2.32
CA GLN A 14 -16.70 21.27 3.28
C GLN A 14 -16.98 19.77 3.10
N LEU A 15 -17.13 19.29 1.86
CA LEU A 15 -17.28 17.85 1.59
C LEU A 15 -16.06 17.07 2.07
N LEU A 16 -14.85 17.60 1.85
CA LEU A 16 -13.60 16.98 2.30
C LEU A 16 -13.39 17.09 3.82
N SER A 17 -14.14 17.96 4.50
CA SER A 17 -14.15 18.05 5.96
C SER A 17 -14.90 16.89 6.62
N ALA A 18 -15.63 16.07 5.86
CA ALA A 18 -16.07 14.74 6.25
C ALA A 18 -15.35 13.73 5.35
N PRO A 19 -14.21 13.15 5.77
CA PRO A 19 -13.30 12.46 4.87
C PRO A 19 -14.03 11.35 4.12
N PRO A 20 -14.08 11.41 2.78
CA PRO A 20 -14.74 10.38 2.00
C PRO A 20 -13.97 9.05 2.09
N VAL A 21 -14.64 7.95 1.74
CA VAL A 21 -14.00 6.64 1.63
C VAL A 21 -13.03 6.62 0.44
N THR A 22 -13.47 7.16 -0.69
CA THR A 22 -12.65 7.30 -1.91
C THR A 22 -12.84 8.67 -2.54
N ILE A 23 -11.82 9.12 -3.27
CA ILE A 23 -11.88 10.31 -4.12
C ILE A 23 -11.52 9.91 -5.53
N GLU A 24 -12.33 10.34 -6.50
CA GLU A 24 -12.09 10.07 -7.92
C GLU A 24 -12.30 11.34 -8.77
N PRO A 25 -11.28 11.78 -9.53
CA PRO A 25 -11.45 12.80 -10.55
C PRO A 25 -12.22 12.22 -11.74
N ILE A 26 -13.41 12.73 -12.00
CA ILE A 26 -14.27 12.25 -13.09
C ILE A 26 -14.05 13.13 -14.34
N PRO A 27 -13.89 12.55 -15.55
CA PRO A 27 -13.73 13.32 -16.78
C PRO A 27 -14.87 14.31 -17.01
N GLY A 28 -14.54 15.55 -17.41
CA GLY A 28 -15.52 16.57 -17.81
C GLY A 28 -15.71 17.72 -16.81
N ASP A 29 -16.84 18.43 -16.95
CA ASP A 29 -17.25 19.63 -16.17
C ASP A 29 -18.60 19.47 -15.45
N ALA A 30 -19.17 18.26 -15.42
CA ALA A 30 -20.50 17.95 -14.88
C ALA A 30 -21.68 18.65 -15.56
N SER A 31 -21.48 19.30 -16.72
CA SER A 31 -22.58 19.98 -17.44
C SER A 31 -23.70 19.05 -17.91
N GLY A 32 -23.41 17.76 -18.09
CA GLY A 32 -24.38 16.74 -18.48
C GLY A 32 -25.06 16.01 -17.32
N TRP A 33 -24.80 16.41 -16.06
CA TRP A 33 -25.39 15.75 -14.90
C TRP A 33 -26.69 16.43 -14.48
N PRO A 34 -27.73 15.67 -14.10
CA PRO A 34 -28.98 16.24 -13.62
C PRO A 34 -28.75 16.90 -12.25
N ALA A 35 -28.46 18.21 -12.26
CA ALA A 35 -28.11 18.95 -11.04
C ALA A 35 -29.23 18.94 -9.99
N ASP A 36 -30.49 18.86 -10.42
CA ASP A 36 -31.66 18.84 -9.55
C ASP A 36 -31.85 17.51 -8.80
N GLU A 37 -31.15 16.45 -9.22
CA GLU A 37 -31.19 15.12 -8.60
C GLU A 37 -29.96 14.85 -7.70
N LEU A 38 -29.02 15.80 -7.63
CA LEU A 38 -27.74 15.64 -6.95
C LEU A 38 -27.61 16.61 -5.77
N ASP A 39 -27.70 16.09 -4.55
CA ASP A 39 -27.58 16.87 -3.29
C ASP A 39 -26.31 17.74 -3.23
N HIS A 40 -25.24 17.27 -3.85
CA HIS A 40 -23.92 17.89 -3.79
C HIS A 40 -23.44 18.45 -5.13
N ALA A 41 -24.34 18.63 -6.12
CA ALA A 41 -24.01 19.19 -7.43
C ALA A 41 -23.11 20.43 -7.33
N PRO A 42 -22.03 20.56 -8.13
CA PRO A 42 -21.64 19.69 -9.24
C PRO A 42 -20.76 18.48 -8.83
N PHE A 43 -20.60 18.21 -7.54
CA PHE A 43 -19.85 17.04 -7.05
C PHE A 43 -20.78 15.85 -6.89
N LEU A 44 -20.28 14.66 -7.22
CA LEU A 44 -20.99 13.42 -6.97
C LEU A 44 -20.54 12.89 -5.61
N PHE A 45 -21.45 12.76 -4.66
CA PHE A 45 -21.13 12.18 -3.36
C PHE A 45 -22.15 11.10 -3.02
N VAL A 46 -21.75 9.85 -3.23
CA VAL A 46 -22.63 8.67 -3.16
C VAL A 46 -21.98 7.62 -2.29
N GLU A 47 -22.67 7.18 -1.24
CA GLU A 47 -22.21 6.14 -0.31
C GLU A 47 -20.81 6.42 0.28
N GLY A 48 -20.51 7.70 0.53
CA GLY A 48 -19.20 8.13 1.04
C GLY A 48 -18.09 8.23 0.00
N ASN A 49 -18.35 7.96 -1.28
CA ASN A 49 -17.40 8.12 -2.37
C ASN A 49 -17.58 9.48 -3.06
N LEU A 50 -16.49 10.21 -3.24
CA LEU A 50 -16.50 11.56 -3.80
C LEU A 50 -15.95 11.57 -5.24
N GLY A 51 -16.85 11.83 -6.18
CA GLY A 51 -16.55 12.14 -7.57
C GLY A 51 -16.40 13.65 -7.80
N VAL A 52 -15.23 14.08 -8.30
CA VAL A 52 -14.92 15.49 -8.56
C VAL A 52 -14.69 15.70 -10.07
N PRO A 53 -15.50 16.52 -10.76
CA PRO A 53 -15.28 16.79 -12.18
C PRO A 53 -13.91 17.44 -12.43
N GLN A 54 -13.11 16.85 -13.32
CA GLN A 54 -11.70 17.20 -13.49
C GLN A 54 -11.51 18.67 -13.91
N LYS A 55 -12.35 19.20 -14.82
CA LYS A 55 -12.29 20.62 -15.22
C LYS A 55 -12.61 21.56 -14.06
N LEU A 56 -13.50 21.16 -13.16
CA LEU A 56 -13.83 21.95 -11.97
C LEU A 56 -12.71 21.87 -10.94
N LEU A 57 -12.10 20.71 -10.75
CA LEU A 57 -10.95 20.55 -9.86
C LEU A 57 -9.80 21.49 -10.27
N TYR A 58 -9.51 21.63 -11.56
CA TYR A 58 -8.50 22.60 -12.04
C TYR A 58 -8.88 24.05 -11.74
N LYS A 59 -10.15 24.43 -11.91
CA LYS A 59 -10.63 25.79 -11.56
C LYS A 59 -10.50 26.05 -10.06
N ILE A 60 -10.96 25.11 -9.24
CA ILE A 60 -10.87 25.17 -7.77
C ILE A 60 -9.41 25.27 -7.33
N TYR A 61 -8.50 24.53 -7.97
CA TYR A 61 -7.06 24.62 -7.68
C TYR A 61 -6.54 26.06 -7.88
N MET A 62 -6.90 26.71 -8.99
CA MET A 62 -6.46 28.08 -9.27
C MET A 62 -6.92 29.11 -8.23
N ASP A 63 -8.08 28.89 -7.61
CA ASP A 63 -8.60 29.75 -6.54
C ASP A 63 -8.07 29.34 -5.16
N ALA A 64 -7.82 28.06 -4.95
CA ALA A 64 -7.30 27.53 -3.69
C ALA A 64 -5.86 27.98 -3.44
N VAL A 65 -5.03 28.12 -4.47
CA VAL A 65 -3.64 28.58 -4.35
C VAL A 65 -3.54 29.97 -3.68
N PRO A 66 -4.15 31.06 -4.21
CA PRO A 66 -4.04 32.38 -3.60
C PRO A 66 -4.69 32.43 -2.22
N LEU A 67 -5.82 31.75 -2.00
CA LEU A 67 -6.46 31.66 -0.68
C LEU A 67 -5.53 31.00 0.34
N PHE A 68 -4.96 29.84 -0.01
CA PHE A 68 -4.01 29.12 0.82
C PHE A 68 -2.76 29.95 1.14
N ILE A 69 -2.18 30.61 0.13
CA ILE A 69 -1.00 31.46 0.32
C ILE A 69 -1.32 32.61 1.28
N ASN A 70 -2.48 33.26 1.12
CA ASN A 70 -2.88 34.37 1.99
C ASN A 70 -3.11 33.90 3.43
N SER A 71 -3.87 32.82 3.64
CA SER A 71 -4.09 32.25 4.97
C SER A 71 -2.79 31.79 5.62
N ARG A 72 -1.88 31.19 4.86
CA ARG A 72 -0.55 30.78 5.35
C ARG A 72 0.37 31.96 5.64
N ARG A 73 0.32 33.05 4.87
CA ARG A 73 1.15 34.25 5.12
C ARG A 73 0.72 34.98 6.38
N ARG A 74 -0.59 34.98 6.67
CA ARG A 74 -1.12 35.46 7.95
C ARG A 74 -0.71 34.54 9.11
N ALA A 75 -0.36 33.27 8.82
CA ALA A 75 0.22 32.30 9.75
C ALA A 75 1.68 32.54 10.17
N ARG A 76 2.15 33.79 10.16
CA ARG A 76 3.41 34.15 10.82
C ARG A 76 3.29 34.17 12.35
N SER A 77 2.06 34.28 12.85
CA SER A 77 1.68 34.05 14.25
C SER A 77 1.38 32.58 14.53
N PRO A 78 1.44 32.12 15.80
CA PRO A 78 0.96 30.80 16.21
C PRO A 78 -0.46 30.54 15.70
N ILE A 79 -0.74 29.32 15.23
CA ILE A 79 -2.05 28.96 14.66
C ILE A 79 -3.18 29.13 15.69
N SER A 80 -2.87 29.04 16.98
CA SER A 80 -3.80 29.29 18.09
C SER A 80 -4.42 30.70 18.10
N GLU A 81 -3.81 31.68 17.42
CA GLU A 81 -4.31 33.06 17.34
C GLU A 81 -5.28 33.28 16.16
N PHE A 82 -5.54 32.25 15.36
CA PHE A 82 -6.32 32.39 14.15
C PHE A 82 -7.81 32.60 14.43
N GLY A 83 -8.43 33.49 13.66
CA GLY A 83 -9.89 33.59 13.61
C GLY A 83 -10.52 32.35 12.95
N ARG A 84 -11.77 32.05 13.30
CA ARG A 84 -12.54 30.91 12.73
C ARG A 84 -12.53 30.88 11.20
N ARG A 85 -12.66 32.04 10.55
CA ARG A 85 -12.65 32.15 9.09
C ARG A 85 -11.30 31.78 8.49
N GLU A 86 -10.20 32.21 9.10
CA GLU A 86 -8.86 31.94 8.59
C GLU A 86 -8.49 30.45 8.72
N LEU A 87 -8.92 29.82 9.81
CA LEU A 87 -8.82 28.36 9.98
C LEU A 87 -9.63 27.62 8.91
N ALA A 88 -10.88 28.03 8.68
CA ALA A 88 -11.72 27.42 7.64
C ALA A 88 -11.10 27.60 6.24
N ASP A 89 -10.60 28.79 5.91
CA ASP A 89 -9.93 29.05 4.64
C ASP A 89 -8.69 28.17 4.47
N LEU A 90 -7.87 28.01 5.52
CA LEU A 90 -6.67 27.16 5.50
C LEU A 90 -7.02 25.67 5.36
N LEU A 91 -8.01 25.19 6.12
CA LEU A 91 -8.50 23.80 6.07
C LEU A 91 -9.04 23.45 4.68
N ASN A 92 -9.97 24.27 4.16
CA ASN A 92 -10.64 24.03 2.89
C ASN A 92 -9.67 24.14 1.71
N SER A 93 -8.87 25.22 1.66
CA SER A 93 -7.91 25.40 0.57
C SER A 93 -6.82 24.32 0.58
N SER A 94 -6.28 23.95 1.75
CA SER A 94 -5.28 22.88 1.82
C SER A 94 -5.84 21.52 1.40
N ALA A 95 -7.08 21.19 1.77
CA ALA A 95 -7.73 19.95 1.35
C ALA A 95 -7.94 19.91 -0.18
N CYS A 96 -8.48 21.00 -0.76
CA CYS A 96 -8.67 21.10 -2.21
C CYS A 96 -7.35 21.02 -2.99
N LEU A 97 -6.29 21.66 -2.49
CA LEU A 97 -4.95 21.58 -3.08
C LEU A 97 -4.42 20.14 -3.08
N LEU A 98 -4.68 19.36 -2.03
CA LEU A 98 -4.20 17.98 -1.94
C LEU A 98 -4.98 17.02 -2.83
N VAL A 99 -6.27 17.25 -3.04
CA VAL A 99 -7.04 16.47 -4.04
C VAL A 99 -6.51 16.71 -5.46
N ALA A 100 -6.20 17.96 -5.80
CA ALA A 100 -5.66 18.32 -7.11
C ALA A 100 -4.17 17.94 -7.28
N ASN A 101 -3.38 18.06 -6.21
CA ASN A 101 -1.96 17.78 -6.17
C ASN A 101 -1.60 17.11 -4.83
N PRO A 102 -1.68 15.77 -4.75
CA PRO A 102 -1.42 15.02 -3.52
C PRO A 102 0.03 15.18 -2.98
N ALA A 103 0.96 15.62 -3.83
CA ALA A 103 2.36 15.88 -3.45
C ALA A 103 2.60 17.32 -2.96
N HIS A 104 1.56 18.12 -2.73
CA HIS A 104 1.70 19.53 -2.35
C HIS A 104 2.24 19.69 -0.91
N GLN A 105 3.56 19.63 -0.76
CA GLN A 105 4.27 19.61 0.54
C GLN A 105 3.87 20.74 1.49
N SER A 106 3.69 21.94 0.95
CA SER A 106 3.30 23.11 1.74
C SER A 106 1.92 22.95 2.38
N ALA A 107 0.99 22.26 1.69
CA ALA A 107 -0.35 22.00 2.20
C ALA A 107 -0.31 20.91 3.27
N LEU A 108 0.43 19.80 3.03
CA LEU A 108 0.66 18.78 4.05
C LEU A 108 1.28 19.36 5.32
N ASN A 109 2.32 20.19 5.21
CA ASN A 109 2.93 20.85 6.37
C ASN A 109 1.97 21.79 7.10
N ALA A 110 1.07 22.48 6.38
CA ALA A 110 0.03 23.27 7.03
C ALA A 110 -0.94 22.40 7.82
N ARG A 111 -1.32 21.24 7.27
CA ARG A 111 -2.19 20.27 7.95
C ARG A 111 -1.50 19.61 9.15
N LYS A 112 -0.20 19.28 9.05
CA LYS A 112 0.60 18.84 10.21
C LYS A 112 0.53 19.84 11.36
N ARG A 113 0.72 21.14 11.07
CA ARG A 113 0.62 22.17 12.12
C ARG A 113 -0.80 22.31 12.70
N LEU A 114 -1.85 22.12 11.89
CA LEU A 114 -3.23 22.11 12.37
C LEU A 114 -3.48 20.93 13.32
N VAL A 115 -2.95 19.75 12.99
CA VAL A 115 -3.00 18.56 13.86
C VAL A 115 -2.21 18.79 15.15
N THR A 116 -0.96 19.25 15.07
CA THR A 116 -0.14 19.55 16.26
C THR A 116 -0.70 20.66 17.15
N SER A 117 -1.60 21.49 16.63
CA SER A 117 -2.27 22.55 17.40
C SER A 117 -3.66 22.12 17.91
N ASP A 118 -4.01 20.82 17.80
CA ASP A 118 -5.31 20.25 18.19
C ASP A 118 -6.53 20.92 17.51
N ILE A 119 -6.33 21.50 16.32
CA ILE A 119 -7.40 22.11 15.52
C ILE A 119 -7.98 21.11 14.52
N LEU A 120 -7.16 20.16 14.08
CA LEU A 120 -7.54 19.09 13.17
C LEU A 120 -7.25 17.75 13.84
N GLU A 121 -8.27 16.95 14.07
CA GLU A 121 -8.12 15.62 14.66
C GLU A 121 -7.21 14.72 13.80
N ALA A 122 -6.24 14.04 14.43
CA ALA A 122 -5.28 13.21 13.71
C ALA A 122 -5.96 12.00 13.03
N ASP A 123 -6.93 11.36 13.69
CA ASP A 123 -7.74 10.28 13.11
C ASP A 123 -8.57 10.73 11.90
N HIS A 124 -9.02 11.98 11.91
CA HIS A 124 -9.69 12.59 10.77
C HIS A 124 -8.73 12.76 9.60
N GLU A 125 -7.55 13.33 9.88
CA GLU A 125 -6.51 13.51 8.88
C GLU A 125 -5.98 12.18 8.31
N LEU A 126 -5.94 11.12 9.12
CA LEU A 126 -5.55 9.77 8.70
C LEU A 126 -6.54 9.19 7.69
N ARG A 127 -7.85 9.42 7.91
CA ARG A 127 -8.91 9.03 6.96
C ARG A 127 -8.86 9.87 5.68
N PHE A 128 -8.65 11.18 5.80
CA PHE A 128 -8.47 12.04 4.62
C PHE A 128 -7.25 11.61 3.79
N THR A 129 -6.14 11.27 4.45
CA THR A 129 -4.94 10.74 3.79
C THR A 129 -5.23 9.39 3.12
N ALA A 130 -6.05 8.52 3.72
CA ALA A 130 -6.48 7.27 3.09
C ALA A 130 -7.28 7.54 1.80
N ALA A 131 -8.20 8.51 1.84
CA ALA A 131 -8.96 8.93 0.67
C ALA A 131 -8.08 9.50 -0.45
N LEU A 132 -7.03 10.26 -0.10
CA LEU A 132 -6.05 10.75 -1.08
C LEU A 132 -5.23 9.61 -1.72
N LEU A 133 -4.99 8.52 -0.99
CA LEU A 133 -4.28 7.35 -1.49
C LEU A 133 -5.12 6.49 -2.46
N THR A 134 -6.44 6.73 -2.56
CA THR A 134 -7.29 6.11 -3.61
C THR A 134 -7.07 6.78 -4.96
N LEU A 135 -6.58 8.03 -4.98
CA LEU A 135 -6.19 8.71 -6.22
C LEU A 135 -4.99 8.00 -6.83
N ARG A 136 -5.03 7.71 -8.13
CA ARG A 136 -3.88 7.14 -8.85
C ARG A 136 -2.61 7.96 -8.68
N GLU A 137 -2.72 9.29 -8.81
CA GLU A 137 -1.59 10.18 -8.60
C GLU A 137 -1.16 10.31 -7.14
N GLY A 138 -2.05 10.04 -6.17
CA GLY A 138 -1.75 10.08 -4.74
C GLY A 138 -1.11 8.80 -4.23
N SER A 139 -1.61 7.64 -4.66
CA SER A 139 -1.15 6.32 -4.23
C SER A 139 0.36 6.11 -4.37
N LYS A 140 0.98 6.72 -5.39
CA LYS A 140 2.42 6.62 -5.70
C LYS A 140 3.27 7.72 -5.06
N GLN A 141 2.71 8.60 -4.23
CA GLN A 141 3.46 9.68 -3.60
C GLN A 141 4.07 9.24 -2.28
N SER A 142 5.40 9.18 -2.21
CA SER A 142 6.13 8.86 -0.98
C SER A 142 5.77 9.79 0.18
N ILE A 143 5.55 11.07 -0.09
CA ILE A 143 5.23 12.06 0.95
C ILE A 143 3.89 11.81 1.64
N LEU A 144 2.90 11.22 0.95
CA LEU A 144 1.63 10.86 1.57
C LEU A 144 1.79 9.68 2.51
N TRP A 145 2.57 8.67 2.13
CA TRP A 145 2.90 7.55 3.01
C TRP A 145 3.70 8.00 4.23
N HIS A 146 4.64 8.93 4.05
CA HIS A 146 5.36 9.54 5.17
C HIS A 146 4.44 10.35 6.09
N HIS A 147 3.51 11.15 5.53
CA HIS A 147 2.50 11.87 6.32
C HIS A 147 1.60 10.91 7.08
N ARG A 148 1.20 9.80 6.46
CA ARG A 148 0.43 8.73 7.09
C ARG A 148 1.15 8.13 8.30
N ARG A 149 2.44 7.80 8.17
CA ARG A 149 3.25 7.28 9.30
C ARG A 149 3.40 8.30 10.42
N TRP A 150 3.61 9.57 10.07
CA TRP A 150 3.63 10.66 11.04
C TRP A 150 2.31 10.76 11.83
N LEU A 151 1.15 10.58 11.17
CA LEU A 151 -0.15 10.55 11.84
C LEU A 151 -0.28 9.36 12.80
N LEU A 152 0.19 8.17 12.39
CA LEU A 152 0.17 6.98 13.25
C LEU A 152 1.00 7.20 14.53
N HIS A 153 2.17 7.85 14.42
CA HIS A 153 2.97 8.27 15.58
C HIS A 153 2.25 9.28 16.48
N HIS A 154 1.44 10.15 15.89
CA HIS A 154 0.70 11.15 16.63
C HIS A 154 -0.53 10.57 17.36
N ILE A 155 -1.18 9.57 16.76
CA ILE A 155 -2.38 8.92 17.32
C ILE A 155 -2.02 7.89 18.40
N TYR A 156 -0.98 7.08 18.17
CA TYR A 156 -0.67 5.94 19.02
C TYR A 156 0.49 6.22 19.97
N PRO A 157 0.38 5.82 21.25
CA PRO A 157 1.42 6.10 22.23
C PRO A 157 2.69 5.30 21.94
N LYS A 158 3.83 5.93 22.22
CA LYS A 158 5.13 5.26 22.20
C LYS A 158 5.16 4.14 23.25
N GLN A 159 5.75 3.02 22.89
CA GLN A 159 6.07 1.97 23.85
C GLN A 159 7.19 2.46 24.79
N PRO A 160 7.13 2.12 26.09
CA PRO A 160 8.19 2.48 27.03
C PRO A 160 9.49 1.78 26.61
N MET A 161 10.42 2.52 25.97
CA MET A 161 11.68 1.96 25.49
C MET A 161 12.77 1.96 26.56
N THR A 162 13.56 0.88 26.56
CA THR A 162 14.92 0.84 27.09
C THR A 162 15.90 1.33 26.01
N SER A 163 16.41 2.55 26.16
CA SER A 163 17.57 3.14 25.46
C SER A 163 17.37 3.96 24.16
N ARG A 164 18.39 4.80 23.92
CA ARG A 164 18.45 6.05 23.14
C ARG A 164 18.56 5.85 21.61
N ASP A 165 17.52 5.37 20.97
CA ASP A 165 17.47 5.45 19.50
C ASP A 165 16.91 6.81 19.06
N GLU A 166 17.56 7.43 18.08
CA GLU A 166 17.06 8.63 17.42
C GLU A 166 15.65 8.38 16.89
N GLU A 167 14.78 9.36 17.03
CA GLU A 167 13.37 9.25 16.68
C GLU A 167 13.21 9.21 15.15
N ASP A 168 13.30 8.02 14.56
CA ASP A 168 12.95 7.82 13.15
C ASP A 168 11.42 7.89 12.99
N ILE A 169 10.93 9.10 12.70
CA ILE A 169 9.53 9.40 12.42
C ILE A 169 9.00 8.61 11.22
N ASP A 170 9.89 8.12 10.34
CA ASP A 170 9.50 7.30 9.19
C ASP A 170 9.40 5.80 9.53
N SER A 171 9.87 5.38 10.70
CA SER A 171 9.67 4.03 11.22
C SER A 171 8.27 3.88 11.83
N LEU A 172 7.74 2.66 11.93
CA LEU A 172 6.55 2.35 12.74
C LEU A 172 6.90 1.48 13.95
N LEU A 173 8.20 1.31 14.22
CA LEU A 173 8.67 0.66 15.42
C LEU A 173 8.36 1.52 16.64
N ASN A 174 8.21 0.86 17.79
CA ASN A 174 8.11 1.52 19.10
C ASN A 174 6.84 2.33 19.34
N ILE A 175 5.80 2.14 18.51
CA ILE A 175 4.45 2.65 18.77
C ILE A 175 3.49 1.49 19.03
N SER A 176 2.52 1.74 19.93
CA SER A 176 1.52 0.74 20.32
C SER A 176 0.36 0.72 19.31
N LEU A 177 0.61 0.17 18.13
CA LEU A 177 -0.41 0.05 17.08
C LEU A 177 -1.41 -1.07 17.41
N PRO A 178 -2.70 -0.80 17.61
CA PRO A 178 -3.68 -1.85 17.85
C PRO A 178 -3.88 -2.72 16.59
N PRO A 179 -4.27 -3.98 16.75
CA PRO A 179 -4.54 -4.92 15.64
C PRO A 179 -5.45 -4.37 14.54
N GLU A 180 -6.52 -3.66 14.91
CA GLU A 180 -7.45 -3.08 13.94
C GLU A 180 -6.80 -1.96 13.10
N ALA A 181 -5.88 -1.19 13.69
CA ALA A 181 -5.11 -0.19 12.94
C ALA A 181 -4.20 -0.87 11.92
N ILE A 182 -3.49 -1.93 12.30
CA ILE A 182 -2.65 -2.70 11.37
C ILE A 182 -3.47 -3.28 10.21
N ARG A 183 -4.63 -3.88 10.51
CA ARG A 183 -5.54 -4.39 9.46
C ARG A 183 -6.00 -3.27 8.52
N THR A 184 -6.29 -2.10 9.06
CA THR A 184 -6.62 -0.90 8.28
C THR A 184 -5.47 -0.48 7.38
N GLU A 185 -4.23 -0.48 7.89
CA GLU A 185 -3.03 -0.16 7.10
C GLU A 185 -2.78 -1.16 5.98
N PHE A 186 -2.92 -2.46 6.24
CA PHE A 186 -2.82 -3.51 5.21
C PHE A 186 -3.90 -3.36 4.14
N SER A 187 -5.13 -3.00 4.52
CA SER A 187 -6.21 -2.72 3.58
C SER A 187 -5.90 -1.50 2.70
N ALA A 188 -5.42 -0.40 3.30
CA ALA A 188 -5.04 0.80 2.58
C ALA A 188 -3.92 0.55 1.55
N VAL A 189 -2.90 -0.24 1.92
CA VAL A 189 -1.85 -0.65 0.97
C VAL A 189 -2.43 -1.51 -0.15
N SER A 190 -3.25 -2.51 0.18
CA SER A 190 -3.87 -3.39 -0.83
C SER A 190 -4.62 -2.55 -1.87
N HIS A 191 -5.44 -1.60 -1.42
CA HIS A 191 -6.15 -0.69 -2.30
C HIS A 191 -5.18 0.13 -3.16
N ALA A 192 -4.16 0.77 -2.57
CA ALA A 192 -3.19 1.56 -3.32
C ALA A 192 -2.41 0.74 -4.37
N CYS A 193 -2.12 -0.53 -4.09
CA CYS A 193 -1.48 -1.45 -5.04
C CYS A 193 -2.43 -1.91 -6.16
N THR A 194 -3.75 -1.94 -5.93
CA THR A 194 -4.73 -2.12 -7.01
C THR A 194 -4.85 -0.89 -7.91
N THR A 195 -4.74 0.31 -7.34
CA THR A 195 -4.83 1.58 -8.07
C THR A 195 -3.58 1.84 -8.92
N TYR A 196 -2.40 1.49 -8.40
CA TYR A 196 -1.12 1.67 -9.08
C TYR A 196 -0.29 0.40 -8.99
N HIS A 197 -0.04 -0.24 -10.14
CA HIS A 197 0.72 -1.49 -10.19
C HIS A 197 2.16 -1.29 -9.70
N ARG A 198 2.71 -2.27 -8.97
CA ARG A 198 4.07 -2.26 -8.40
C ARG A 198 4.35 -1.01 -7.56
N ASN A 199 3.40 -0.66 -6.70
CA ASN A 199 3.51 0.51 -5.82
C ASN A 199 4.55 0.27 -4.71
N TYR A 200 5.81 0.59 -5.01
CA TYR A 200 6.93 0.41 -4.09
C TYR A 200 6.69 1.09 -2.73
N TYR A 201 6.17 2.32 -2.72
CA TYR A 201 5.96 3.07 -1.47
C TYR A 201 4.85 2.47 -0.60
N ALA A 202 3.80 1.93 -1.22
CA ALA A 202 2.76 1.22 -0.49
C ALA A 202 3.29 -0.09 0.11
N TRP A 203 4.07 -0.85 -0.65
CA TRP A 203 4.72 -2.07 -0.14
C TRP A 203 5.75 -1.77 0.97
N GLU A 204 6.53 -0.70 0.85
CA GLU A 204 7.43 -0.23 1.89
C GLU A 204 6.69 0.12 3.19
N HIS A 205 5.55 0.82 3.06
CA HIS A 205 4.68 1.10 4.21
C HIS A 205 4.15 -0.18 4.86
N ARG A 206 3.69 -1.14 4.04
CA ARG A 206 3.23 -2.46 4.52
C ARG A 206 4.32 -3.22 5.25
N TYR A 207 5.55 -3.15 4.75
CA TYR A 207 6.73 -3.75 5.36
C TYR A 207 7.02 -3.13 6.72
N LYS A 208 7.00 -1.80 6.84
CA LYS A 208 7.13 -1.12 8.15
C LYS A 208 6.02 -1.52 9.12
N CYS A 209 4.78 -1.68 8.65
CA CYS A 209 3.68 -2.21 9.47
C CYS A 209 3.96 -3.65 9.93
N LEU A 210 4.47 -4.51 9.04
CA LEU A 210 4.83 -5.89 9.35
C LEU A 210 5.98 -5.96 10.39
N GLN A 211 6.97 -5.06 10.30
CA GLN A 211 8.01 -4.95 11.32
C GLN A 211 7.43 -4.53 12.68
N ALA A 212 6.49 -3.59 12.71
CA ALA A 212 5.78 -3.23 13.93
C ALA A 212 5.00 -4.42 14.52
N VAL A 213 4.31 -5.20 13.68
CA VAL A 213 3.60 -6.43 14.09
C VAL A 213 4.56 -7.42 14.75
N ARG A 214 5.74 -7.65 14.17
CA ARG A 214 6.77 -8.55 14.74
C ARG A 214 7.16 -8.10 16.14
N ASP A 215 7.41 -6.82 16.34
CA ASP A 215 7.88 -6.28 17.64
C ASP A 215 6.74 -6.30 18.68
N LEU A 216 5.49 -6.08 18.24
CA LEU A 216 4.28 -6.17 19.06
C LEU A 216 3.85 -7.61 19.38
N ALA A 217 4.31 -8.60 18.62
CA ALA A 217 4.00 -10.03 18.79
C ALA A 217 4.79 -10.69 19.94
N THR A 218 4.92 -9.99 21.07
CA THR A 218 5.66 -10.44 22.26
C THR A 218 4.75 -10.52 23.49
N GLY A 219 5.17 -11.26 24.52
CA GLY A 219 4.42 -11.38 25.78
C GLY A 219 2.95 -11.79 25.62
N SER A 220 2.05 -11.07 26.29
CA SER A 220 0.61 -11.36 26.34
C SER A 220 -0.15 -11.05 25.05
N SER A 221 0.41 -10.26 24.13
CA SER A 221 -0.23 -9.90 22.85
C SER A 221 0.16 -10.82 21.69
N ARG A 222 1.07 -11.77 21.93
CA ARG A 222 1.61 -12.68 20.91
C ARG A 222 0.53 -13.35 20.06
N ASP A 223 -0.49 -13.94 20.69
CA ASP A 223 -1.51 -14.71 19.96
C ASP A 223 -2.33 -13.81 19.01
N GLN A 224 -2.66 -12.59 19.45
CA GLN A 224 -3.44 -11.65 18.67
C GLN A 224 -2.70 -11.16 17.42
N TYR A 225 -1.43 -10.78 17.56
CA TYR A 225 -0.59 -10.39 16.41
C TYR A 225 -0.16 -11.61 15.57
N GLY A 226 -0.04 -12.78 16.17
CA GLY A 226 0.21 -14.04 15.46
C GLY A 226 -0.89 -14.37 14.46
N ILE A 227 -2.16 -14.16 14.82
CA ILE A 227 -3.30 -14.30 13.90
C ILE A 227 -3.16 -13.34 12.71
N ILE A 228 -2.75 -12.09 12.96
CA ILE A 228 -2.54 -11.10 11.88
C ILE A 228 -1.47 -11.58 10.90
N ILE A 229 -0.34 -12.11 11.39
CA ILE A 229 0.74 -12.61 10.53
C ILE A 229 0.26 -13.81 9.69
N LEU A 230 -0.54 -14.71 10.28
CA LEU A 230 -1.10 -15.85 9.56
C LEU A 230 -2.14 -15.42 8.49
N ASP A 231 -2.99 -14.45 8.81
CA ASP A 231 -3.93 -13.86 7.83
C ASP A 231 -3.18 -13.16 6.70
N GLU A 232 -2.09 -12.45 7.04
CA GLU A 232 -1.25 -11.74 6.08
C GLU A 232 -0.55 -12.72 5.14
N LEU A 233 -0.06 -13.85 5.66
CA LEU A 233 0.50 -14.91 4.83
C LEU A 233 -0.51 -15.41 3.79
N LYS A 234 -1.74 -15.75 4.22
CA LYS A 234 -2.80 -16.24 3.32
C LYS A 234 -3.16 -15.19 2.27
N THR A 235 -3.31 -13.94 2.71
CA THR A 235 -3.63 -12.80 1.84
C THR A 235 -2.56 -12.59 0.78
N MET A 236 -1.29 -12.63 1.17
CA MET A 236 -0.17 -12.39 0.27
C MET A 236 0.12 -13.54 -0.68
N ARG A 237 -0.12 -14.79 -0.29
CA ARG A 237 -0.12 -15.92 -1.23
C ARG A 237 -1.15 -15.69 -2.32
N ARG A 238 -2.40 -15.40 -1.91
CA ARG A 238 -3.49 -15.13 -2.85
C ARG A 238 -3.19 -13.92 -3.74
N TRP A 239 -2.59 -12.87 -3.19
CA TRP A 239 -2.18 -11.71 -3.97
C TRP A 239 -1.18 -12.09 -5.06
N LEU A 240 -0.14 -12.86 -4.71
CA LEU A 240 0.90 -13.26 -5.66
C LEU A 240 0.35 -14.21 -6.74
N GLU A 241 -0.54 -15.14 -6.39
CA GLU A 241 -1.26 -16.00 -7.34
C GLU A 241 -2.03 -15.19 -8.42
N LEU A 242 -2.58 -14.04 -8.02
CA LEU A 242 -3.33 -13.14 -8.91
C LEU A 242 -2.43 -12.11 -9.61
N ASN A 243 -1.20 -11.89 -9.12
CA ASN A 243 -0.28 -10.86 -9.57
C ASN A 243 1.14 -11.42 -9.76
N ILE A 244 1.26 -12.49 -10.56
CA ILE A 244 2.49 -13.28 -10.76
C ILE A 244 3.73 -12.50 -11.25
N SER A 245 3.52 -11.29 -11.78
CA SER A 245 4.59 -10.38 -12.25
C SER A 245 4.95 -9.27 -11.25
N ASP A 246 4.41 -9.30 -10.02
CA ASP A 246 4.71 -8.33 -8.95
C ASP A 246 5.88 -8.81 -8.08
N TYR A 247 7.09 -8.41 -8.47
CA TYR A 247 8.31 -8.75 -7.73
C TYR A 247 8.33 -8.17 -6.31
N THR A 248 7.74 -6.99 -6.09
CA THR A 248 7.72 -6.36 -4.77
C THR A 248 6.80 -7.13 -3.81
N ALA A 249 5.66 -7.62 -4.31
CA ALA A 249 4.79 -8.51 -3.53
C ALA A 249 5.48 -9.84 -3.17
N ALA A 250 6.23 -10.44 -4.11
CA ALA A 250 7.01 -11.66 -3.83
C ALA A 250 8.08 -11.44 -2.76
N GLN A 251 8.80 -10.31 -2.82
CA GLN A 251 9.78 -9.91 -1.80
C GLN A 251 9.11 -9.65 -0.44
N TYR A 252 7.95 -8.99 -0.41
CA TYR A 252 7.19 -8.78 0.82
C TYR A 252 6.71 -10.10 1.44
N LEU A 253 6.17 -11.02 0.62
CA LEU A 253 5.77 -12.35 1.07
C LEU A 253 6.95 -13.11 1.69
N ARG A 254 8.17 -12.94 1.14
CA ARG A 254 9.37 -13.46 1.77
C ARG A 254 9.58 -12.89 3.18
N SER A 255 9.45 -11.59 3.38
CA SER A 255 9.56 -10.99 4.71
C SER A 255 8.51 -11.51 5.70
N VAL A 256 7.31 -11.86 5.23
CA VAL A 256 6.29 -12.54 6.05
C VAL A 256 6.77 -13.93 6.48
N HIS A 257 7.38 -14.70 5.56
CA HIS A 257 7.99 -15.99 5.88
C HIS A 257 9.14 -15.86 6.87
N ASP A 258 10.02 -14.88 6.71
CA ASP A 258 11.14 -14.63 7.63
C ASP A 258 10.65 -14.42 9.08
N ILE A 259 9.51 -13.75 9.26
CA ILE A 259 8.92 -13.53 10.59
C ILE A 259 8.30 -14.80 11.17
N LEU A 260 7.70 -15.65 10.32
CA LEU A 260 7.04 -16.89 10.74
C LEU A 260 8.01 -18.04 11.02
N TYR A 261 9.07 -18.15 10.22
CA TYR A 261 10.02 -19.26 10.24
C TYR A 261 11.39 -18.87 10.81
N GLY A 262 11.65 -17.59 11.03
CA GLY A 262 12.90 -17.09 11.61
C GLY A 262 13.04 -17.39 13.11
N ASP A 263 14.28 -17.40 13.57
CA ASP A 263 14.70 -17.81 14.92
C ASP A 263 14.20 -16.87 16.05
N HIS A 264 13.68 -15.70 15.69
CA HIS A 264 13.31 -14.63 16.62
C HIS A 264 11.86 -14.67 17.10
N THR A 265 11.00 -15.51 16.52
CA THR A 265 9.65 -15.77 17.03
C THR A 265 9.61 -17.19 17.58
N GLN A 266 9.31 -17.34 18.87
CA GLN A 266 8.85 -18.63 19.40
C GLN A 266 7.65 -19.05 18.55
N ARG A 267 7.82 -20.09 17.72
CA ARG A 267 6.89 -20.52 16.64
C ARG A 267 5.45 -20.11 16.91
N ILE A 268 4.93 -19.24 16.06
CA ILE A 268 3.51 -18.82 16.12
C ILE A 268 2.65 -20.08 16.03
N ARG A 269 1.73 -20.25 16.98
CA ARG A 269 0.79 -21.39 17.00
C ARG A 269 -0.12 -21.33 15.78
N GLY A 270 -0.42 -22.48 15.16
CA GLY A 270 -1.32 -22.55 14.00
C GLY A 270 -0.64 -22.58 12.63
N LEU A 271 0.67 -22.87 12.58
CA LEU A 271 1.36 -23.20 11.33
C LEU A 271 0.99 -24.59 10.78
N ASP A 272 0.29 -25.43 11.55
CA ASP A 272 -0.13 -26.75 11.13
C ASP A 272 -1.05 -26.66 9.89
N GLY A 273 -0.67 -27.35 8.81
CA GLY A 273 -1.39 -27.33 7.54
C GLY A 273 -1.09 -26.13 6.63
N VAL A 274 -0.23 -25.20 7.03
CA VAL A 274 0.29 -24.17 6.13
C VAL A 274 1.30 -24.80 5.18
N GLU A 275 0.99 -24.82 3.88
CA GLU A 275 1.92 -25.29 2.84
C GLU A 275 3.28 -24.58 2.99
N SER A 276 4.41 -25.27 2.79
CA SER A 276 5.71 -24.62 2.94
C SER A 276 5.93 -23.54 1.87
N PRO A 277 6.74 -22.49 2.14
CA PRO A 277 7.06 -21.45 1.14
C PRO A 277 7.57 -22.03 -0.18
N LEU A 278 8.32 -23.13 -0.09
CA LEU A 278 8.94 -23.81 -1.21
C LEU A 278 7.94 -24.60 -2.05
N GLU A 279 7.00 -25.32 -1.43
CA GLU A 279 5.95 -26.02 -2.19
C GLU A 279 5.01 -25.02 -2.90
N HIS A 280 4.66 -23.92 -2.22
CA HIS A 280 3.91 -22.83 -2.85
C HIS A 280 4.66 -22.23 -4.05
N ALA A 281 5.96 -21.95 -3.90
CA ALA A 281 6.77 -21.43 -5.02
C ALA A 281 6.90 -22.43 -6.17
N LYS A 282 7.08 -23.73 -5.90
CA LYS A 282 7.10 -24.79 -6.92
C LYS A 282 5.78 -24.83 -7.68
N SER A 283 4.65 -24.80 -6.98
CA SER A 283 3.31 -24.77 -7.58
C SER A 283 3.12 -23.59 -8.54
N LEU A 284 3.55 -22.38 -8.13
CA LEU A 284 3.48 -21.20 -8.98
C LEU A 284 4.40 -21.30 -10.20
N VAL A 285 5.65 -21.75 -10.03
CA VAL A 285 6.58 -21.94 -11.15
C VAL A 285 6.06 -23.01 -12.12
N SER A 286 5.46 -24.10 -11.63
CA SER A 286 4.82 -25.10 -12.50
C SER A 286 3.65 -24.54 -13.29
N SER A 287 2.89 -23.62 -12.70
CA SER A 287 1.70 -23.05 -13.33
C SER A 287 2.04 -21.91 -14.32
N PHE A 288 3.11 -21.15 -14.04
CA PHE A 288 3.50 -19.96 -14.82
C PHE A 288 5.04 -19.89 -15.00
N PRO A 289 5.64 -20.87 -15.69
CA PRO A 289 7.10 -21.03 -15.72
C PRO A 289 7.86 -19.97 -16.54
N ASP A 290 7.18 -19.12 -17.31
CA ASP A 290 7.78 -18.02 -18.07
C ASP A 290 7.89 -16.71 -17.27
N HIS A 291 7.40 -16.67 -16.03
CA HIS A 291 7.48 -15.48 -15.18
C HIS A 291 8.72 -15.48 -14.27
N GLU A 292 9.72 -14.65 -14.60
CA GLU A 292 10.97 -14.51 -13.83
C GLU A 292 10.75 -14.28 -12.33
N THR A 293 9.74 -13.48 -11.97
CA THR A 293 9.38 -13.19 -10.57
C THR A 293 9.17 -14.46 -9.75
N LEU A 294 8.53 -15.49 -10.31
CA LEU A 294 8.23 -16.73 -9.60
C LEU A 294 9.47 -17.59 -9.40
N TRP A 295 10.40 -17.56 -10.36
CA TRP A 295 11.72 -18.20 -10.20
C TRP A 295 12.54 -17.53 -9.10
N LEU A 296 12.49 -16.19 -9.00
CA LEU A 296 13.14 -15.45 -7.92
C LEU A 296 12.48 -15.76 -6.56
N TYR A 297 11.15 -15.89 -6.53
CA TYR A 297 10.42 -16.34 -5.34
C TYR A 297 10.84 -17.76 -4.92
N LEU A 298 10.96 -18.69 -5.88
CA LEU A 298 11.45 -20.05 -5.62
C LEU A 298 12.88 -20.05 -5.05
N ARG A 299 13.78 -19.23 -5.59
CA ARG A 299 15.15 -19.07 -5.04
C ARG A 299 15.11 -18.57 -3.61
N SER A 300 14.28 -17.56 -3.35
CA SER A 300 14.13 -17.00 -2.02
C SER A 300 13.60 -18.05 -1.04
N ALA A 301 12.57 -18.80 -1.40
CA ALA A 301 11.98 -19.84 -0.56
C ALA A 301 12.97 -20.96 -0.16
N LEU A 302 14.02 -21.19 -0.95
CA LEU A 302 15.08 -22.15 -0.61
C LEU A 302 16.01 -21.69 0.50
N VAL A 303 16.22 -20.37 0.65
CA VAL A 303 17.09 -19.84 1.71
C VAL A 303 16.52 -20.17 3.10
N ASP A 304 15.20 -20.36 3.20
CA ASP A 304 14.52 -20.80 4.44
C ASP A 304 14.39 -22.31 4.60
N ALA A 305 14.73 -23.08 3.57
CA ALA A 305 14.72 -24.53 3.72
C ALA A 305 15.84 -24.86 4.72
N PRO A 306 15.53 -25.41 5.93
CA PRO A 306 16.58 -25.94 6.79
C PRO A 306 17.42 -26.93 5.98
N ALA A 307 18.65 -27.23 6.40
CA ALA A 307 19.56 -28.17 5.73
C ALA A 307 18.90 -29.54 5.46
N ARG A 308 18.04 -29.59 4.45
CA ARG A 308 17.35 -30.75 3.92
C ARG A 308 18.42 -31.42 3.07
N GLY A 309 18.74 -32.66 3.42
CA GLY A 309 19.93 -33.36 2.92
C GLY A 309 20.04 -33.44 1.40
N SER A 310 21.12 -34.08 0.92
CA SER A 310 21.46 -34.21 -0.51
C SER A 310 20.30 -34.60 -1.42
N ASP A 311 19.40 -35.47 -0.94
CA ASP A 311 18.28 -36.01 -1.69
C ASP A 311 17.26 -34.93 -2.06
N TYR A 312 17.06 -33.94 -1.19
CA TYR A 312 16.12 -32.86 -1.43
C TYR A 312 16.57 -31.91 -2.54
N MET A 313 17.87 -31.60 -2.56
CA MET A 313 18.46 -30.78 -3.63
C MET A 313 18.46 -31.54 -4.96
N ALA A 314 18.56 -32.87 -4.94
CA ALA A 314 18.42 -33.70 -6.14
C ALA A 314 16.98 -33.68 -6.68
N GLU A 315 15.96 -33.81 -5.82
CA GLU A 315 14.55 -33.67 -6.20
C GLU A 315 14.24 -32.31 -6.83
N LEU A 316 14.77 -31.23 -6.25
CA LEU A 316 14.57 -29.89 -6.80
C LEU A 316 15.26 -29.70 -8.16
N ARG A 317 16.47 -30.23 -8.33
CA ARG A 317 17.16 -30.22 -9.64
C ARG A 317 16.35 -31.00 -10.67
N ALA A 318 15.81 -32.16 -10.30
CA ALA A 318 14.94 -32.95 -11.18
C ALA A 318 13.66 -32.20 -11.56
N PHE A 319 13.04 -31.51 -10.59
CA PHE A 319 11.89 -30.65 -10.82
C PHE A 319 12.19 -29.51 -11.81
N VAL A 320 13.28 -28.78 -11.62
CA VAL A 320 13.63 -27.67 -12.54
C VAL A 320 14.04 -28.18 -13.92
N ALA A 321 14.73 -29.32 -13.99
CA ALA A 321 15.09 -29.95 -15.26
C ALA A 321 13.87 -30.51 -16.03
N SER A 322 12.81 -30.93 -15.35
CA SER A 322 11.59 -31.36 -16.03
C SER A 322 10.90 -30.19 -16.74
N LEU A 323 10.99 -28.98 -16.19
CA LEU A 323 10.43 -27.77 -16.81
C LEU A 323 11.20 -27.33 -18.07
N SER A 324 12.52 -27.54 -18.11
CA SER A 324 13.31 -27.21 -19.31
C SER A 324 13.13 -28.23 -20.44
N THR A 325 12.91 -29.50 -20.12
CA THR A 325 12.73 -30.57 -21.12
C THR A 325 11.37 -30.55 -21.81
N VAL A 326 10.32 -30.02 -21.15
CA VAL A 326 9.00 -29.78 -21.78
C VAL A 326 9.09 -28.80 -22.96
N CYS A 327 10.11 -27.94 -23.00
CA CYS A 327 10.37 -27.00 -24.10
C CYS A 327 11.10 -27.63 -25.31
N HIS A 328 11.43 -28.92 -25.26
CA HIS A 328 12.18 -29.62 -26.33
C HIS A 328 11.44 -30.83 -26.92
N ASN A 329 10.22 -31.15 -26.46
CA ASN A 329 9.42 -32.21 -27.06
C ASN A 329 8.56 -31.67 -28.22
N ASP A 330 8.88 -32.12 -29.43
CA ASP A 330 8.22 -31.89 -30.72
C ASP A 330 6.73 -32.34 -30.76
N PHE A 331 5.84 -31.66 -30.05
CA PHE A 331 4.40 -31.83 -30.30
C PHE A 331 3.99 -30.99 -31.52
N PRO A 332 3.34 -31.60 -32.55
CA PRO A 332 2.89 -30.86 -33.71
C PRO A 332 1.91 -29.74 -33.30
N PRO A 333 1.99 -28.55 -33.92
CA PRO A 333 1.31 -27.33 -33.48
C PRO A 333 -0.23 -27.37 -33.47
N LYS A 334 -0.85 -28.50 -33.84
CA LYS A 334 -2.30 -28.65 -34.00
C LYS A 334 -3.04 -29.22 -32.78
N GLU A 335 -2.31 -29.74 -31.78
CA GLU A 335 -2.93 -30.37 -30.59
C GLU A 335 -2.69 -29.61 -29.28
N ARG A 336 -2.02 -28.45 -29.32
CA ARG A 336 -1.80 -27.64 -28.12
C ARG A 336 -3.15 -27.11 -27.60
N PRO A 337 -3.55 -27.43 -26.35
CA PRO A 337 -4.69 -26.78 -25.71
C PRO A 337 -4.47 -25.27 -25.71
N ARG A 338 -5.45 -24.50 -26.18
CA ARG A 338 -5.40 -23.01 -26.27
C ARG A 338 -5.46 -22.31 -24.91
N THR A 339 -4.89 -22.90 -23.88
CA THR A 339 -4.93 -22.35 -22.52
C THR A 339 -3.49 -22.09 -22.09
N PHE A 340 -3.11 -20.81 -22.21
CA PHE A 340 -1.84 -20.19 -21.82
C PHE A 340 -0.69 -20.29 -22.85
N SER A 341 -0.41 -19.14 -23.49
CA SER A 341 0.73 -18.92 -24.38
C SER A 341 2.00 -18.73 -23.54
N CYS A 342 2.59 -19.82 -23.08
CA CYS A 342 3.87 -19.80 -22.37
C CYS A 342 5.04 -19.64 -23.35
N ASP A 343 5.98 -18.72 -23.08
CA ASP A 343 7.19 -18.57 -23.89
C ASP A 343 8.25 -19.61 -23.49
N GLU A 344 8.34 -20.68 -24.28
CA GLU A 344 9.29 -21.80 -24.09
C GLU A 344 10.76 -21.35 -23.95
N ASN A 345 11.15 -20.26 -24.63
CA ASN A 345 12.51 -19.75 -24.53
C ASN A 345 12.76 -19.11 -23.16
N LEU A 346 11.78 -18.36 -22.64
CA LEU A 346 11.86 -17.77 -21.30
C LEU A 346 11.91 -18.86 -20.23
N VAL A 347 11.07 -19.90 -20.34
CA VAL A 347 11.10 -21.04 -19.41
C VAL A 347 12.48 -21.69 -19.37
N CYS A 348 13.03 -22.04 -20.53
CA CYS A 348 14.35 -22.67 -20.62
C CYS A 348 15.46 -21.76 -20.05
N MET A 349 15.40 -20.46 -20.36
CA MET A 349 16.34 -19.47 -19.82
C MET A 349 16.26 -19.38 -18.28
N HIS A 350 15.05 -19.29 -17.72
CA HIS A 350 14.87 -19.17 -16.28
C HIS A 350 15.29 -20.43 -15.53
N ALA A 351 14.91 -21.61 -16.03
CA ALA A 351 15.33 -22.90 -15.48
C ALA A 351 16.86 -23.04 -15.49
N THR A 352 17.51 -22.70 -16.61
CA THR A 352 18.98 -22.73 -16.74
C THR A 352 19.65 -21.78 -15.74
N ARG A 353 19.18 -20.54 -15.67
CA ARG A 353 19.69 -19.56 -14.69
C ARG A 353 19.50 -20.04 -13.26
N PHE A 354 18.39 -20.71 -12.96
CA PHE A 354 18.12 -21.26 -11.63
C PHE A 354 19.08 -22.40 -11.28
N LEU A 355 19.31 -23.34 -12.20
CA LEU A 355 20.24 -24.45 -11.98
C LEU A 355 21.69 -23.98 -11.82
N ASP A 356 22.13 -23.01 -12.63
CA ASP A 356 23.44 -22.37 -12.49
C ASP A 356 23.58 -21.60 -11.17
N TRP A 357 22.53 -20.92 -10.71
CA TRP A 357 22.55 -20.34 -9.37
C TRP A 357 22.65 -21.42 -8.28
N LEU A 358 21.87 -22.50 -8.40
CA LEU A 358 21.80 -23.57 -7.41
C LEU A 358 23.13 -24.33 -7.29
N SER A 359 23.87 -24.51 -8.39
CA SER A 359 25.20 -25.17 -8.37
C SER A 359 26.28 -24.34 -7.68
N ARG A 360 26.09 -23.02 -7.56
CA ARG A 360 27.00 -22.12 -6.82
C ARG A 360 26.71 -22.06 -5.33
N GLN A 361 25.56 -22.56 -4.89
CA GLN A 361 25.19 -22.60 -3.47
C GLN A 361 25.61 -23.91 -2.76
N SER A 362 25.91 -24.96 -3.54
CA SER A 362 26.50 -26.23 -3.08
C SER A 362 28.01 -26.18 -3.14
#